data_AF-A0A7R9B7I3-F1
#
_entry.id   AF-A0A7R9B7I3-F1
#
_cell.length_a   1.000
_cell.length_b   1.000
_cell.length_c   1.000
_cell.angle_alpha   90.00
_cell.angle_beta   90.00
_cell.angle_gamma   90.00
#
_symmetry.space_group_name_H-M   'P 1'
#
loop_
_entity.id
_entity.type
_entity.pdbx_description
1 polymer ?
#
loop_
_entity_poly.entity_id
_entity_poly.type
_entity_poly.pdbx_seq_one_letter_code
_entity_poly.pdbx_strand_id
1 'polypeptide(L)' 'MADILEEISTVLLEKTKKLPPDVNIEAVFACNELDLKEVNVYGFDYDYTLACYKPSMDYLLYNLGRDTLVKKLK' A
#
# COMPACT_ATOMS: atom_id res chain seq x y z
N MET A 1 15.28 14.92 19.98
CA MET A 1 16.07 13.68 19.77
C MET A 1 15.28 12.45 20.25
N ALA A 2 14.63 12.51 21.42
CA ALA A 2 13.69 11.47 21.86
C ALA A 2 12.48 11.31 20.91
N ASP A 3 11.86 12.41 20.47
CA ASP A 3 10.66 12.38 19.60
C ASP A 3 10.93 11.72 18.24
N ILE A 4 12.09 12.01 17.65
CA ILE A 4 12.52 11.42 16.36
C ILE A 4 12.75 9.91 16.52
N LEU A 5 13.29 9.47 17.65
CA LEU A 5 13.50 8.04 17.92
C LEU A 5 12.18 7.30 18.15
N GLU A 6 11.20 7.95 18.78
CA GLU A 6 9.86 7.40 18.96
C GLU A 6 9.10 7.28 17.64
N GLU A 7 9.22 8.27 16.75
CA GLU A 7 8.62 8.25 15.42
C GLU A 7 9.28 7.19 14.52
N ILE A 8 10.61 7.06 14.55
CA ILE A 8 11.36 6.00 13.85
C ILE A 8 10.97 4.61 14.38
N SER A 9 10.88 4.47 15.71
CA SER A 9 10.44 3.23 16.36
C SER A 9 9.03 2.82 15.93
N THR A 10 8.10 3.78 15.90
CA THR A 10 6.71 3.56 15.49
C THR A 10 6.61 3.08 14.03
N VAL A 11 7.33 3.73 13.10
CA VAL A 11 7.37 3.34 11.68
C VAL A 11 8.00 1.95 11.50
N LEU A 12 9.01 1.59 12.31
CA LEU A 12 9.62 0.25 12.29
C LEU A 12 8.69 -0.82 12.86
N LEU A 13 7.94 -0.50 13.91
CA LEU A 13 6.93 -1.37 14.51
C LEU A 13 5.77 -1.65 13.55
N GLU A 14 5.29 -0.66 12.81
CA GLU A 14 4.27 -0.87 11.78
C GLU A 14 4.74 -1.80 10.66
N LYS A 15 5.99 -1.63 10.20
CA LYS A 15 6.59 -2.49 9.16
C LYS A 15 6.81 -3.94 9.60
N THR A 16 6.72 -4.23 10.89
CA THR A 16 6.99 -5.57 11.46
C THR A 16 5.75 -6.28 11.99
N LYS A 17 4.56 -5.66 11.91
CA LYS A 17 3.29 -6.33 12.24
C LYS A 17 3.02 -7.43 11.21
N LYS A 18 3.47 -8.64 11.53
CA LYS A 18 3.08 -9.85 10.80
C LYS A 18 1.62 -10.16 11.13
N LEU A 19 0.91 -10.68 10.14
CA LEU A 19 -0.39 -11.28 10.36
C LEU A 19 -0.25 -12.38 11.44
N PRO A 20 -1.31 -12.64 12.23
CA PRO A 20 -1.34 -13.80 13.12
C PRO A 20 -0.95 -15.08 12.35
N PRO A 21 -0.28 -16.03 13.00
CA PRO A 21 0.34 -17.19 12.33
C PRO A 21 -0.65 -18.05 11.53
N ASP A 22 -1.94 -17.98 11.86
CA ASP A 22 -2.99 -18.82 11.30
C ASP A 22 -3.83 -18.10 10.23
N VAL A 23 -3.41 -16.90 9.80
CA VAL A 23 -4.12 -16.13 8.77
C VAL A 23 -3.67 -16.56 7.38
N ASN A 24 -4.61 -17.04 6.58
CA ASN A 24 -4.38 -17.31 5.16
C ASN A 24 -4.19 -15.98 4.40
N ILE A 25 -3.03 -15.81 3.77
CA ILE A 25 -2.67 -14.61 3.01
C ILE A 25 -3.49 -14.45 1.71
N GLU A 26 -4.12 -15.52 1.23
CA GLU A 26 -4.99 -15.52 0.03
C GLU A 26 -6.47 -15.42 0.40
N ALA A 27 -6.81 -15.31 1.69
CA ALA A 27 -8.20 -15.21 2.11
C ALA A 27 -8.82 -13.86 1.73
N VAL A 28 -10.12 -13.89 1.42
CA VAL A 28 -10.95 -12.69 1.30
C VAL A 28 -11.51 -12.37 2.68
N PHE A 29 -11.22 -11.17 3.18
CA PHE A 29 -11.71 -10.70 4.48
C PHE A 29 -12.96 -9.83 4.28
N ALA A 30 -14.07 -10.24 4.88
CA ALA A 30 -15.31 -9.48 4.85
C ALA A 30 -15.35 -8.48 6.01
N CYS A 31 -15.43 -7.19 5.70
CA CYS A 31 -15.69 -6.15 6.71
C CYS A 31 -17.19 -6.01 7.01
N ASN A 32 -18.04 -6.35 6.04
CA ASN A 32 -19.50 -6.32 6.12
C ASN A 32 -20.07 -7.58 5.46
N GLU A 33 -21.33 -7.90 5.76
CA GLU A 33 -22.07 -8.93 5.03
C GLU A 33 -22.30 -8.49 3.57
N LEU A 34 -22.01 -9.38 2.62
CA LEU A 34 -22.18 -9.16 1.19
C LEU A 34 -22.64 -10.47 0.53
N ASP A 35 -23.82 -10.46 -0.09
CA ASP A 35 -24.28 -11.58 -0.92
C ASP A 35 -23.83 -11.37 -2.37
N LEU A 36 -22.87 -12.18 -2.82
CA LEU A 36 -22.36 -12.12 -4.19
C LEU A 36 -23.37 -12.55 -5.25
N LYS A 37 -24.48 -13.22 -4.87
CA LYS A 37 -25.55 -13.60 -5.81
C LYS A 37 -26.32 -12.39 -6.34
N GLU A 38 -26.36 -11.31 -5.57
CA GLU A 38 -27.03 -10.06 -5.93
C GLU A 38 -26.11 -9.13 -6.76
N VAL A 39 -24.86 -9.54 -7.03
CA VAL A 39 -23.87 -8.77 -7.79
C VAL A 39 -23.75 -9.29 -9.22
N ASN A 40 -24.21 -8.50 -10.19
CA ASN A 40 -24.24 -8.90 -11.60
C ASN A 40 -23.06 -8.39 -12.43
N VAL A 41 -22.35 -7.37 -11.93
CA VAL A 41 -21.25 -6.71 -12.64
C VAL A 41 -20.10 -6.48 -11.67
N TYR A 42 -18.91 -6.90 -12.06
CA TYR A 42 -17.68 -6.71 -11.30
C TYR A 42 -16.78 -5.71 -12.02
N GLY A 43 -16.58 -4.55 -11.41
CA GLY A 43 -15.61 -3.56 -11.86
C GLY A 43 -14.27 -3.80 -11.19
N PHE A 44 -13.19 -3.75 -11.97
CA PHE A 44 -11.82 -3.80 -11.46
C PHE A 44 -11.10 -2.53 -11.87
N ASP A 45 -10.45 -1.87 -10.91
CA ASP A 45 -9.45 -0.85 -11.23
C ASP A 45 -8.24 -1.53 -11.90
N TYR A 46 -7.45 -0.77 -12.66
CA TYR A 46 -6.32 -1.33 -13.38
C TYR A 46 -5.04 -1.28 -12.55
N ASP A 47 -4.54 -0.08 -12.25
CA ASP A 47 -3.26 0.12 -11.56
C ASP A 47 -3.35 -0.33 -10.11
N TYR A 48 -2.38 -1.11 -9.64
CA TYR A 48 -2.32 -1.66 -8.28
C TYR A 48 -3.48 -2.60 -7.87
N THR A 49 -4.43 -2.89 -8.77
CA THR A 49 -5.46 -3.92 -8.58
C THR A 49 -5.23 -5.11 -9.52
N LEU A 50 -5.28 -4.89 -10.83
CA LEU A 50 -4.94 -5.93 -11.82
C LEU A 50 -3.45 -5.90 -12.18
N ALA A 51 -2.88 -4.70 -12.30
CA ALA A 51 -1.46 -4.48 -12.57
C ALA A 51 -0.69 -4.28 -11.25
N CYS A 52 -0.11 -5.37 -10.74
CA CYS A 52 0.76 -5.32 -9.55
C CYS A 52 2.17 -4.85 -9.94
N TYR A 53 2.47 -3.60 -9.66
CA TYR A 53 3.80 -3.04 -9.92
C TYR A 53 4.86 -3.57 -8.96
N LYS A 54 6.11 -3.62 -9.44
CA LYS A 54 7.26 -3.94 -8.60
C LYS A 54 7.53 -2.79 -7.62
N PRO A 55 8.12 -3.06 -6.43
CA PRO A 55 8.52 -2.01 -5.48
C PRO A 55 9.43 -0.92 -6.07
N SER A 56 10.10 -1.18 -7.19
CA SER A 56 10.88 -0.19 -7.94
C SER A 56 10.05 0.99 -8.46
N MET A 57 8.71 0.84 -8.60
CA MET A 57 7.82 1.90 -9.08
C MET A 57 7.79 3.09 -8.12
N ASP A 58 7.78 2.85 -6.81
CA ASP A 58 7.74 3.90 -5.80
C ASP A 58 8.98 4.81 -5.88
N TYR A 59 10.16 4.20 -6.08
CA TYR A 59 11.41 4.93 -6.27
C TYR A 59 11.41 5.74 -7.57
N LEU A 60 10.83 5.19 -8.64
CA LEU A 60 10.72 5.90 -9.91
C LEU A 60 9.83 7.14 -9.77
N LEU A 61 8.64 6.98 -9.18
CA LEU A 61 7.71 8.09 -8.94
C LEU A 61 8.36 9.18 -8.08
N TYR A 62 9.03 8.80 -6.99
CA TYR A 62 9.76 9.73 -6.13
C TYR A 62 10.84 10.50 -6.90
N ASN A 63 11.69 9.80 -7.66
CA ASN A 63 12.78 10.43 -8.40
C ASN A 63 12.25 11.40 -9.46
N LEU A 64 11.23 10.98 -10.22
CA LEU A 64 10.59 11.83 -11.22
C LEU A 64 9.96 13.09 -10.60
N GLY A 65 9.26 12.91 -9.47
CA GLY A 65 8.67 14.02 -8.72
C GLY A 65 9.72 15.01 -8.21
N ARG A 66 10.75 14.50 -7.50
CA ARG A 66 11.88 15.29 -7.01
C ARG A 66 12.55 16.07 -8.14
N ASP A 67 12.91 15.39 -9.22
CA ASP A 67 13.64 16.01 -10.33
C ASP A 67 12.79 17.07 -11.03
N THR A 68 11.48 16.85 -11.12
CA THR A 68 10.53 17.84 -11.65
C THR A 68 10.49 19.09 -10.77
N LEU A 69 10.41 18.93 -9.45
CA LEU A 69 10.37 20.06 -8.51
C LEU A 69 11.69 20.85 -8.52
N VAL A 70 12.83 20.16 -8.48
CA VAL A 70 14.15 20.80 -8.54
C VAL A 70 14.33 21.59 -9.84
N LYS A 71 13.82 21.09 -10.97
CA LYS A 71 13.89 21.82 -12.26
C LYS A 71 12.99 23.05 -12.28
N LYS A 72 11.81 22.99 -11.66
CA LYS A 72 10.82 24.09 -11.67
C LYS A 72 11.12 25.21 -10.66
N LEU A 73 11.84 24.91 -9.59
CA LEU A 73 12.17 25.84 -8.50
C LEU A 73 13.62 26.35 -8.57
N LYS A 74 14.31 26.11 -9.70
CA LYS A 74 15.62 26.67 -10.02
C LYS A 74 15.50 28.02 -10.70
#